data_AF-A0A956DL38-F1
#
_entry.id   AF-A0A956DL38-F1
#
_cell.length_a   1.000
_cell.length_b   1.000
_cell.length_c   1.000
_cell.angle_alpha   90.00
_cell.angle_beta   90.00
_cell.angle_gamma   90.00
#
_symmetry.space_group_name_H-M   'P 1'
#
loop_
_entity.id
_entity.type
_entity.pdbx_description
1 polymer ?
#
loop_
_entity_poly.entity_id
_entity_poly.type
_entity_poly.pdbx_seq_one_letter_code
_entity_poly.pdbx_strand_id
1 'polypeptide(L)'
;MSYAQRYLGRSRVEGGMLSFSPNLARPKVFFDGELKSPVRYREAMSALHEVVIGDLSARPRDKTAYRAYLAELNQEEESLRQAAFDEGQRKALLESLDTPEPKDLKKRFQKARKRYYGARSKWISDLRQRDSKLWWLLDPVVTVAPDVVLFECFSKDESSYACLTVDRDAFSHQDDSGQGLGTTNVDYSFALYEHIQTLRTYRPTQLTVDPQGFEVQVTGHPDFREDKIDLPPSWLRGFGQIQAAQMLPADRVSLPREAVYSLLAYLGRHREKQGPRAIRFELDPGQAPRLVLEPWNKEIGGLGPGWEGREPMTMRVWGRRRLSVLARVLPLVER
;
A
#
# COMPACT_ATOMS: atom_id res chain seq x y z
N MET A 1 -5.39 -21.96 -33.51
CA MET A 1 -5.28 -20.49 -33.47
C MET A 1 -3.81 -20.11 -33.59
N SER A 2 -3.45 -19.29 -34.58
CA SER A 2 -2.08 -18.77 -34.74
C SER A 2 -1.91 -17.54 -33.84
N TYR A 3 -1.06 -17.61 -32.83
CA TYR A 3 -0.74 -16.46 -31.98
C TYR A 3 0.36 -15.63 -32.64
N ALA A 4 -0.02 -14.56 -33.34
CA ALA A 4 0.95 -13.61 -33.89
C ALA A 4 1.52 -12.75 -32.75
N GLN A 5 2.74 -13.03 -32.31
CA GLN A 5 3.44 -12.19 -31.33
C GLN A 5 4.06 -10.98 -32.04
N ARG A 6 3.68 -9.76 -31.63
CA ARG A 6 4.27 -8.51 -32.13
C ARG A 6 4.83 -7.75 -30.95
N TYR A 7 6.14 -7.53 -30.89
CA TYR A 7 6.78 -6.79 -29.79
C TYR A 7 7.32 -5.46 -30.28
N LEU A 8 7.26 -4.41 -29.44
CA LEU A 8 7.92 -3.12 -29.72
C LEU A 8 9.36 -3.12 -29.20
N GLY A 9 10.29 -3.68 -29.96
CA GLY A 9 11.71 -3.78 -29.58
C GLY A 9 12.07 -5.13 -28.92
N ARG A 10 13.27 -5.24 -28.34
CA ARG A 10 13.77 -6.47 -27.69
C ARG A 10 14.00 -6.24 -26.19
N SER A 11 13.59 -7.20 -25.36
CA SER A 11 13.97 -7.20 -23.95
C SER A 11 15.50 -7.31 -23.82
N ARG A 12 16.11 -6.51 -22.96
CA ARG A 12 17.57 -6.43 -22.81
C ARG A 12 17.97 -6.33 -21.34
N VAL A 13 19.11 -6.92 -21.01
CA VAL A 13 19.79 -6.73 -19.73
C VAL A 13 21.06 -5.92 -20.00
N GLU A 14 21.18 -4.74 -19.41
CA GLU A 14 22.33 -3.86 -19.59
C GLU A 14 22.70 -3.22 -18.24
N GLY A 15 23.94 -3.43 -17.78
CA GLY A 15 24.42 -2.88 -16.50
C GLY A 15 23.64 -3.31 -15.26
N GLY A 16 23.01 -4.49 -15.26
CA GLY A 16 22.14 -4.96 -14.18
C GLY A 16 20.71 -4.40 -14.22
N MET A 17 20.37 -3.61 -15.25
CA MET A 17 19.02 -3.12 -15.51
C MET A 17 18.33 -4.02 -16.54
N LEU A 18 17.17 -4.58 -16.18
CA LEU A 18 16.30 -5.32 -17.10
C LEU A 18 15.30 -4.35 -17.73
N SER A 19 15.27 -4.32 -19.06
CA SER A 19 14.26 -3.62 -19.86
C SER A 19 13.44 -4.66 -20.62
N PHE A 20 12.10 -4.59 -20.52
CA PHE A 20 11.18 -5.52 -21.18
C PHE A 20 10.46 -4.82 -22.34
N SER A 21 10.41 -5.49 -23.49
CA SER A 21 9.64 -5.03 -24.64
C SER A 21 8.17 -5.48 -24.54
N PRO A 22 7.19 -4.58 -24.58
CA PRO A 22 5.79 -4.95 -24.45
C PRO A 22 5.29 -5.67 -25.73
N ASN A 23 4.50 -6.71 -25.54
CA ASN A 23 3.81 -7.40 -26.63
C ASN A 23 2.61 -6.55 -27.08
N LEU A 24 2.73 -5.92 -28.25
CA LEU A 24 1.70 -5.12 -28.93
C LEU A 24 0.51 -5.95 -29.42
N ALA A 25 0.61 -7.28 -29.44
CA ALA A 25 -0.48 -8.17 -29.81
C ALA A 25 -1.29 -8.68 -28.60
N ARG A 26 -0.99 -8.23 -27.37
CA ARG A 26 -1.84 -8.56 -26.22
C ARG A 26 -3.23 -7.94 -26.43
N PRO A 27 -4.31 -8.73 -26.29
CA PRO A 27 -5.65 -8.17 -26.31
C PRO A 27 -5.76 -7.12 -25.21
N LYS A 28 -6.45 -6.04 -25.57
CA LYS A 28 -6.96 -5.02 -24.67
C LYS A 28 -7.68 -5.71 -23.50
N VAL A 29 -7.21 -5.52 -22.25
CA VAL A 29 -7.84 -6.10 -21.06
C VAL A 29 -9.29 -5.65 -21.01
N PHE A 30 -10.23 -6.58 -21.08
CA PHE A 30 -11.65 -6.27 -21.11
C PHE A 30 -12.43 -7.32 -20.32
N PHE A 31 -13.30 -6.85 -19.44
CA PHE A 31 -14.24 -7.69 -18.71
C PHE A 31 -15.54 -6.94 -18.53
N ASP A 32 -16.66 -7.64 -18.69
CA ASP A 32 -17.97 -7.08 -18.42
C ASP A 32 -18.85 -8.18 -17.82
N GLY A 33 -19.45 -7.92 -16.66
CA GLY A 33 -20.29 -8.89 -15.97
C GLY A 33 -21.13 -8.28 -14.85
N GLU A 34 -22.33 -8.82 -14.68
CA GLU A 34 -23.25 -8.39 -13.63
C GLU A 34 -22.95 -9.12 -12.32
N LEU A 35 -22.84 -8.42 -11.19
CA LEU A 35 -22.55 -9.05 -9.90
C LEU A 35 -23.77 -9.80 -9.32
N LYS A 36 -23.63 -11.11 -9.07
CA LYS A 36 -24.67 -11.91 -8.38
C LYS A 36 -24.87 -11.50 -6.92
N SER A 37 -23.85 -10.94 -6.27
CA SER A 37 -23.88 -10.55 -4.85
C SER A 37 -23.24 -9.19 -4.61
N PRO A 38 -23.90 -8.08 -5.01
CA PRO A 38 -23.33 -6.73 -4.94
C PRO A 38 -22.93 -6.30 -3.52
N VAL A 39 -23.68 -6.72 -2.49
CA VAL A 39 -23.38 -6.40 -1.09
C VAL A 39 -22.13 -7.12 -0.59
N ARG A 40 -21.90 -8.37 -1.01
CA ARG A 40 -20.67 -9.10 -0.67
C ARG A 40 -19.45 -8.43 -1.30
N TYR A 41 -19.57 -8.06 -2.58
CA TYR A 41 -18.55 -7.30 -3.29
C TYR A 41 -18.26 -5.96 -2.62
N ARG A 42 -19.30 -5.20 -2.23
CA ARG A 42 -19.17 -3.94 -1.50
C ARG A 42 -18.32 -4.07 -0.24
N GLU A 43 -18.63 -5.01 0.66
CA GLU A 43 -17.88 -5.15 1.91
C GLU A 43 -16.43 -5.58 1.65
N ALA A 44 -16.19 -6.45 0.66
CA ALA A 44 -14.87 -6.89 0.27
C ALA A 44 -14.02 -5.76 -0.33
N MET A 45 -14.56 -5.01 -1.30
CA MET A 45 -13.89 -3.83 -1.86
C MET A 45 -13.69 -2.73 -0.82
N SER A 46 -14.59 -2.59 0.15
CA SER A 46 -14.41 -1.63 1.26
C SER A 46 -13.22 -2.01 2.13
N ALA A 47 -13.01 -3.30 2.40
CA ALA A 47 -11.82 -3.76 3.12
C ALA A 47 -10.54 -3.51 2.31
N LEU A 48 -10.58 -3.70 0.99
CA LEU A 48 -9.47 -3.37 0.08
C LEU A 48 -9.16 -1.87 0.12
N HIS A 49 -10.20 -1.02 0.09
CA HIS A 49 -10.06 0.43 0.18
C HIS A 49 -9.35 0.87 1.47
N GLU A 50 -9.70 0.30 2.62
CA GLU A 50 -9.03 0.60 3.90
C GLU A 50 -7.52 0.29 3.87
N VAL A 51 -7.10 -0.70 3.06
CA VAL A 51 -5.68 -0.97 2.82
C VAL A 51 -5.07 0.11 1.94
N VAL A 52 -5.70 0.45 0.80
CA VAL A 52 -5.26 1.50 -0.13
C VAL A 52 -5.01 2.83 0.58
N ILE A 53 -5.94 3.28 1.43
CA ILE A 53 -5.79 4.54 2.16
C ILE A 53 -4.90 4.42 3.41
N GLY A 54 -4.58 3.20 3.82
CA GLY A 54 -3.85 2.88 5.03
C GLY A 54 -2.47 3.54 5.07
N ASP A 55 -2.25 4.38 6.08
CA ASP A 55 -0.96 5.00 6.36
C ASP A 55 -0.74 5.03 7.87
N LEU A 56 0.08 4.11 8.39
CA LEU A 56 0.50 4.12 9.79
C LEU A 56 1.91 4.68 9.95
N SER A 57 2.43 5.38 8.93
CA SER A 57 3.69 6.11 9.03
C SER A 57 3.62 7.11 10.18
N ALA A 58 4.67 7.16 10.99
CA ALA A 58 4.78 8.15 12.05
C ALA A 58 4.83 9.56 11.42
N ARG A 59 3.72 10.29 11.46
CA ARG A 59 3.69 11.68 11.03
C ARG A 59 4.37 12.52 12.11
N PRO A 60 5.52 13.16 11.82
CA PRO A 60 6.13 14.06 12.79
C PRO A 60 5.13 15.16 13.11
N ARG A 61 5.00 15.52 14.39
CA ARG A 61 4.21 16.69 14.78
C ARG A 61 4.67 17.88 13.95
N ASP A 62 3.73 18.67 13.46
CA ASP A 62 4.08 19.90 12.77
C ASP A 62 4.85 20.80 13.74
N LYS A 63 6.10 21.09 13.38
CA LYS A 63 7.04 21.92 14.16
C LYS A 63 7.26 23.26 13.47
N THR A 64 6.43 23.65 12.50
CA THR A 64 6.52 24.95 11.80
C THR A 64 6.63 26.12 12.77
N ALA A 65 5.70 26.22 13.72
CA ALA A 65 5.72 27.26 14.76
C ALA A 65 7.00 27.21 15.64
N TYR A 66 7.43 26.02 16.05
CA TYR A 66 8.65 25.85 16.85
C TYR A 66 9.93 26.20 16.06
N ARG A 67 9.96 25.89 14.76
CA ARG A 67 11.07 26.24 13.87
C ARG A 67 11.14 27.73 13.58
N ALA A 68 9.99 28.41 13.48
CA ALA A 68 9.93 29.86 13.34
C ALA A 68 10.48 30.54 14.60
N TYR A 69 10.04 30.10 15.78
CA TYR A 69 10.58 30.57 17.06
C TYR A 69 12.10 30.34 17.19
N LEU A 70 12.61 29.16 16.84
CA LEU A 70 14.05 28.90 16.85
C LEU A 70 14.83 29.75 15.82
N ALA A 71 14.20 30.10 14.70
CA ALA A 71 14.83 30.96 13.69
C ALA A 71 14.94 32.41 14.19
N GLU A 72 13.91 32.93 14.88
CA GLU A 72 13.95 34.25 15.53
C GLU A 72 15.05 34.29 16.60
N LEU A 73 15.11 33.29 17.49
CA LEU A 73 16.17 33.19 18.49
C LEU A 73 17.57 33.13 17.87
N ASN A 74 17.75 32.34 16.80
CA ASN A 74 19.04 32.25 16.13
C ASN A 74 19.41 33.56 15.43
N GLN A 75 18.45 34.31 14.89
CA GLN A 75 18.70 35.62 14.29
C GLN A 75 19.13 36.65 15.34
N GLU A 76 18.47 36.64 16.50
CA GLU A 76 18.88 37.44 17.65
C GLU A 76 20.31 37.07 18.11
N GLU A 77 20.60 35.79 18.27
CA GLU A 77 21.92 35.30 18.70
C GLU A 77 23.02 35.55 17.65
N GLU A 78 22.70 35.42 16.35
CA GLU A 78 23.60 35.75 15.24
C GLU A 78 23.89 37.24 15.18
N SER A 79 22.91 38.11 15.42
CA SER A 79 23.13 39.56 15.50
C SER A 79 24.06 39.93 16.65
N LEU A 80 23.90 39.28 17.81
CA LEU A 80 24.77 39.45 18.99
C LEU A 80 26.18 38.90 18.74
N ARG A 81 26.31 37.77 18.03
CA ARG A 81 27.60 37.18 17.64
C ARG A 81 28.31 37.99 16.57
N GLN A 82 27.61 38.51 15.57
CA GLN A 82 28.19 39.39 14.54
C GLN A 82 28.72 40.67 15.15
N ALA A 83 27.99 41.26 16.11
CA ALA A 83 28.46 42.38 16.91
C ALA A 83 29.75 42.06 17.72
N ALA A 84 30.01 40.78 18.01
CA ALA A 84 31.19 40.33 18.77
C ALA A 84 32.35 39.80 17.91
N PHE A 85 32.14 39.51 16.62
CA PHE A 85 33.10 38.77 15.78
C PHE A 85 33.91 39.63 14.80
N ASP A 86 33.61 40.93 14.69
CA ASP A 86 34.18 41.82 13.67
C ASP A 86 35.67 42.19 13.89
N GLU A 87 36.30 41.75 14.98
CA GLU A 87 37.66 42.22 15.32
C GLU A 87 38.81 41.27 14.91
N GLY A 88 38.57 39.97 14.66
CA GLY A 88 39.67 38.98 14.65
C GLY A 88 39.92 38.22 13.34
N GLN A 89 38.89 37.87 12.58
CA GLN A 89 39.01 36.76 11.61
C GLN A 89 39.27 37.17 10.16
N ARG A 90 39.15 38.46 9.83
CA ARG A 90 39.38 38.93 8.46
C ARG A 90 40.86 38.86 8.03
N LYS A 91 41.78 38.80 9.01
CA LYS A 91 43.24 38.86 8.81
C LYS A 91 43.87 37.49 8.51
N ALA A 92 43.28 36.39 8.99
CA ALA A 92 43.85 35.04 8.85
C ALA A 92 43.41 34.30 7.57
N LEU A 93 42.42 34.81 6.84
CA LEU A 93 41.82 34.13 5.69
C LEU A 93 42.59 34.35 4.37
N LEU A 94 43.50 35.33 4.33
CA LEU A 94 44.25 35.73 3.13
C LEU A 94 45.54 34.91 2.89
N GLU A 95 45.96 34.09 3.85
CA GLU A 95 47.34 33.61 3.92
C GLU A 95 47.56 32.13 3.56
N SER A 96 46.57 31.43 2.98
CA SER A 96 46.75 30.00 2.68
C SER A 96 46.00 29.51 1.45
N LEU A 97 46.55 29.79 0.26
CA LEU A 97 46.16 29.09 -0.97
C LEU A 97 47.39 28.86 -1.86
N ASP A 98 48.14 27.78 -1.57
CA ASP A 98 48.89 27.06 -2.60
C ASP A 98 48.75 25.55 -2.39
N THR A 99 48.43 24.84 -3.47
CA THR A 99 47.40 23.78 -3.46
C THR A 99 47.96 22.37 -3.70
N PRO A 100 47.67 21.40 -2.82
CA PRO A 100 47.43 20.01 -3.22
C PRO A 100 45.94 19.64 -3.04
N GLU A 101 45.52 18.51 -3.62
CA GLU A 101 44.13 18.08 -3.84
C GLU A 101 43.09 18.53 -2.79
N PRO A 102 41.88 18.97 -3.20
CA PRO A 102 40.91 19.58 -2.29
C PRO A 102 40.47 18.59 -1.21
N LYS A 103 40.99 18.75 0.02
CA LYS A 103 40.59 17.98 1.22
C LYS A 103 39.07 18.03 1.46
N ASP A 104 38.37 18.95 0.81
CA ASP A 104 36.94 19.17 0.91
C ASP A 104 36.11 18.45 -0.18
N LEU A 105 36.68 17.67 -1.09
CA LEU A 105 35.92 16.94 -2.12
C LEU A 105 34.74 16.15 -1.52
N LYS A 106 35.00 15.43 -0.42
CA LYS A 106 33.97 14.70 0.33
C LYS A 106 32.91 15.62 0.93
N LYS A 107 33.32 16.80 1.42
CA LYS A 107 32.41 17.84 1.92
C LYS A 107 31.60 18.46 0.78
N ARG A 108 32.19 18.74 -0.38
CA ARG A 108 31.53 19.25 -1.59
C ARG A 108 30.53 18.24 -2.13
N PHE A 109 30.90 16.96 -2.18
CA PHE A 109 29.99 15.87 -2.53
C PHE A 109 28.81 15.78 -1.55
N GLN A 110 29.06 15.81 -0.24
CA GLN A 110 28.00 15.81 0.77
C GLN A 110 27.12 17.06 0.69
N LYS A 111 27.69 18.23 0.38
CA LYS A 111 26.97 19.49 0.20
C LYS A 111 26.09 19.46 -1.06
N ALA A 112 26.62 18.97 -2.17
CA ALA A 112 25.87 18.77 -3.42
C ALA A 112 24.76 17.75 -3.24
N ARG A 113 25.04 16.63 -2.55
CA ARG A 113 24.08 15.60 -2.20
C ARG A 113 22.98 16.17 -1.30
N LYS A 114 23.32 16.89 -0.23
CA LYS A 114 22.36 17.52 0.68
C LYS A 114 21.50 18.56 -0.04
N ARG A 115 22.09 19.31 -0.98
CA ARG A 115 21.36 20.26 -1.86
C ARG A 115 20.37 19.53 -2.77
N TYR A 116 20.81 18.47 -3.45
CA TYR A 116 19.96 17.65 -4.32
C TYR A 116 18.81 17.00 -3.55
N TYR A 117 19.11 16.25 -2.48
CA TYR A 117 18.10 15.58 -1.68
C TYR A 117 17.20 16.58 -0.93
N GLY A 118 17.74 17.72 -0.49
CA GLY A 118 16.95 18.80 0.11
C GLY A 118 16.00 19.47 -0.88
N ALA A 119 16.48 19.78 -2.09
CA ALA A 119 15.66 20.33 -3.16
C ALA A 119 14.60 19.32 -3.63
N ARG A 120 14.96 18.03 -3.76
CA ARG A 120 14.03 16.96 -4.08
C ARG A 120 12.96 16.79 -3.01
N SER A 121 13.33 16.77 -1.72
CA SER A 121 12.36 16.68 -0.62
C SER A 121 11.46 17.90 -0.53
N LYS A 122 11.99 19.12 -0.78
CA LYS A 122 11.18 20.34 -0.87
C LYS A 122 10.23 20.29 -2.07
N TRP A 123 10.72 19.91 -3.25
CA TRP A 123 9.90 19.76 -4.44
C TRP A 123 8.80 18.70 -4.27
N ILE A 124 9.12 17.56 -3.66
CA ILE A 124 8.12 16.54 -3.29
C ILE A 124 7.12 17.08 -2.26
N SER A 125 7.57 17.84 -1.25
CA SER A 125 6.69 18.46 -0.24
C SER A 125 5.78 19.52 -0.87
N ASP A 126 6.31 20.34 -1.78
CA ASP A 126 5.59 21.38 -2.50
C ASP A 126 4.58 20.76 -3.47
N LEU A 127 4.96 19.68 -4.18
CA LEU A 127 4.04 18.88 -4.99
C LEU A 127 2.90 18.31 -4.14
N ARG A 128 3.21 17.74 -2.97
CA ARG A 128 2.19 17.23 -2.03
C ARG A 128 1.21 18.31 -1.56
N GLN A 129 1.67 19.55 -1.39
CA GLN A 129 0.84 20.67 -0.93
C GLN A 129 0.04 21.32 -2.06
N ARG A 130 0.61 21.42 -3.27
CA ARG A 130 0.00 22.12 -4.42
C ARG A 130 -0.91 21.22 -5.23
N ASP A 131 -0.56 19.95 -5.34
CA ASP A 131 -1.31 18.98 -6.11
C ASP A 131 -1.49 17.72 -5.27
N SER A 132 -2.42 17.79 -4.32
CA SER A 132 -2.73 16.64 -3.49
C SER A 132 -3.16 15.44 -4.34
N LYS A 133 -3.81 15.69 -5.50
CA LYS A 133 -4.33 14.66 -6.44
C LYS A 133 -3.23 13.75 -6.96
N LEU A 134 -2.03 14.28 -7.25
CA LEU A 134 -0.85 13.50 -7.63
C LEU A 134 -0.35 12.50 -6.57
N TRP A 135 -0.73 12.67 -5.29
CA TRP A 135 -0.33 11.79 -4.18
C TRP A 135 -1.51 10.99 -3.59
N TRP A 136 -2.71 11.16 -4.15
CA TRP A 136 -3.85 10.29 -3.91
C TRP A 136 -3.81 9.04 -4.81
N LEU A 137 -2.97 9.01 -5.84
CA LEU A 137 -2.75 7.87 -6.74
C LEU A 137 -1.97 6.74 -6.05
N LEU A 138 -2.68 5.79 -5.45
CA LEU A 138 -2.11 4.50 -5.06
C LEU A 138 -3.16 3.43 -5.26
N ASP A 139 -3.35 3.09 -6.52
CA ASP A 139 -4.60 2.50 -6.91
C ASP A 139 -4.45 1.03 -7.31
N PRO A 140 -5.48 0.21 -7.05
CA PRO A 140 -5.41 -1.22 -7.21
C PRO A 140 -5.14 -1.60 -8.66
N VAL A 141 -4.32 -2.62 -8.79
CA VAL A 141 -4.08 -3.34 -10.03
C VAL A 141 -5.25 -4.28 -10.24
N VAL A 142 -5.89 -4.20 -11.40
CA VAL A 142 -6.99 -5.09 -11.77
C VAL A 142 -6.48 -6.09 -12.81
N THR A 143 -6.57 -7.37 -12.51
CA THR A 143 -6.22 -8.46 -13.41
C THR A 143 -7.46 -9.27 -13.76
N VAL A 144 -7.77 -9.35 -15.05
CA VAL A 144 -8.78 -10.24 -15.60
C VAL A 144 -8.08 -11.55 -15.96
N ALA A 145 -8.29 -12.57 -15.12
CA ALA A 145 -7.79 -13.93 -15.31
C ALA A 145 -8.91 -14.85 -15.86
N PRO A 146 -8.58 -16.08 -16.32
CA PRO A 146 -9.59 -17.02 -16.80
C PRO A 146 -10.65 -17.41 -15.76
N ASP A 147 -10.26 -17.45 -14.49
CA ASP A 147 -11.00 -18.00 -13.36
C ASP A 147 -11.46 -16.95 -12.35
N VAL A 148 -10.75 -15.81 -12.28
CA VAL A 148 -11.07 -14.72 -11.36
C VAL A 148 -10.90 -13.33 -12.00
N VAL A 149 -11.60 -12.35 -11.45
CA VAL A 149 -11.20 -10.93 -11.53
C VAL A 149 -10.49 -10.57 -10.22
N LEU A 150 -9.25 -10.16 -10.35
CA LEU A 150 -8.32 -9.96 -9.24
C LEU A 150 -8.04 -8.47 -9.04
N PHE A 151 -8.10 -8.00 -7.80
CA PHE A 151 -7.76 -6.64 -7.39
C PHE A 151 -6.62 -6.68 -6.37
N GLU A 152 -5.50 -6.03 -6.66
CA GLU A 152 -4.32 -6.01 -5.79
C GLU A 152 -3.87 -4.60 -5.46
N CYS A 153 -3.50 -4.33 -4.21
CA CYS A 153 -2.97 -3.03 -3.83
C CYS A 153 -1.97 -3.12 -2.68
N PHE A 154 -1.15 -2.09 -2.52
CA PHE A 154 -0.41 -1.84 -1.29
C PHE A 154 -1.03 -0.69 -0.50
N SER A 155 -0.74 -0.65 0.79
CA SER A 155 -0.99 0.54 1.60
C SER A 155 -0.06 1.70 1.23
N LYS A 156 -0.42 2.93 1.63
CA LYS A 156 0.39 4.13 1.35
C LYS A 156 1.80 4.07 1.92
N ASP A 157 1.95 3.36 3.02
CA ASP A 157 3.23 3.11 3.67
C ASP A 157 3.92 1.81 3.19
N GLU A 158 3.38 1.17 2.14
CA GLU A 158 3.87 -0.06 1.48
C GLU A 158 4.13 -1.24 2.42
N SER A 159 3.49 -1.23 3.59
CA SER A 159 3.72 -2.24 4.64
C SER A 159 2.56 -3.21 4.79
N SER A 160 1.54 -3.08 3.95
CA SER A 160 0.43 -4.02 3.82
C SER A 160 0.17 -4.25 2.34
N TYR A 161 -0.02 -5.51 1.98
CA TYR A 161 -0.45 -5.94 0.65
C TYR A 161 -1.83 -6.58 0.83
N ALA A 162 -2.74 -6.28 -0.10
CA ALA A 162 -4.03 -6.91 -0.16
C ALA A 162 -4.33 -7.39 -1.57
N CYS A 163 -5.02 -8.52 -1.61
CA CYS A 163 -5.43 -9.22 -2.80
C CYS A 163 -6.87 -9.66 -2.58
N LEU A 164 -7.76 -9.20 -3.46
CA LEU A 164 -9.15 -9.58 -3.50
C LEU A 164 -9.42 -10.26 -4.84
N THR A 165 -9.86 -11.51 -4.77
CA THR A 165 -10.32 -12.27 -5.93
C THR A 165 -11.83 -12.35 -5.95
N VAL A 166 -12.41 -12.16 -7.13
CA VAL A 166 -13.83 -12.40 -7.39
C VAL A 166 -13.91 -13.48 -8.45
N ASP A 167 -14.42 -14.65 -8.09
CA ASP A 167 -14.56 -15.78 -9.01
C ASP A 167 -15.44 -15.40 -10.20
N ARG A 168 -15.13 -15.91 -11.39
CA ARG A 168 -16.00 -15.69 -12.57
C ARG A 168 -17.43 -16.13 -12.29
N ASP A 169 -17.61 -17.21 -11.54
CA ASP A 169 -18.94 -17.70 -11.17
C ASP A 169 -19.73 -16.73 -10.26
N ALA A 170 -19.11 -15.68 -9.73
CA ALA A 170 -19.79 -14.62 -9.01
C ALA A 170 -20.51 -13.60 -9.93
N PHE A 171 -20.36 -13.71 -11.25
CA PHE A 171 -20.98 -12.83 -12.23
C PHE A 171 -22.08 -13.54 -13.06
N SER A 172 -23.22 -12.89 -13.27
CA SER A 172 -24.26 -13.26 -14.25
C SER A 172 -24.04 -12.52 -15.57
N HIS A 173 -24.60 -13.05 -16.66
CA HIS A 173 -24.56 -12.45 -18.00
C HIS A 173 -23.14 -12.00 -18.41
N GLN A 174 -22.18 -12.92 -18.38
CA GLN A 174 -20.87 -12.64 -18.96
C GLN A 174 -20.99 -12.67 -20.47
N ASP A 175 -20.65 -11.57 -21.13
CA ASP A 175 -20.51 -11.57 -22.58
C ASP A 175 -19.29 -12.44 -22.95
N ASP A 176 -19.55 -13.62 -23.50
CA ASP A 176 -18.53 -14.55 -24.02
C ASP A 176 -17.80 -13.97 -25.25
N SER A 177 -18.30 -12.89 -25.83
CA SER A 177 -17.89 -12.36 -27.13
C SER A 177 -16.63 -11.48 -27.16
N GLY A 178 -15.92 -11.27 -26.05
CA GLY A 178 -14.75 -10.37 -26.13
C GLY A 178 -13.89 -10.14 -24.89
N GLN A 179 -13.84 -11.07 -23.94
CA GLN A 179 -13.04 -10.85 -22.73
C GLN A 179 -11.54 -10.88 -23.04
N GLY A 180 -10.86 -9.78 -22.77
CA GLY A 180 -9.43 -9.65 -22.92
C GLY A 180 -8.74 -9.97 -21.60
N LEU A 181 -8.02 -11.09 -21.56
CA LEU A 181 -7.20 -11.44 -20.39
C LEU A 181 -6.02 -10.48 -20.26
N GLY A 182 -5.75 -10.06 -19.03
CA GLY A 182 -4.55 -9.30 -18.69
C GLY A 182 -4.76 -8.37 -17.50
N THR A 183 -3.82 -7.45 -17.33
CA THR A 183 -3.74 -6.57 -16.17
C THR A 183 -3.82 -5.11 -16.59
N THR A 184 -4.65 -4.33 -15.91
CA THR A 184 -4.74 -2.87 -16.04
C THR A 184 -4.63 -2.22 -14.67
N ASN A 185 -4.41 -0.91 -14.66
CA ASN A 185 -4.30 -0.10 -13.46
C ASN A 185 -5.43 0.91 -13.49
N VAL A 186 -6.11 1.09 -12.37
CA VAL A 186 -7.35 1.86 -12.27
C VAL A 186 -7.20 2.82 -11.10
N ASP A 187 -7.45 4.11 -11.29
CA ASP A 187 -7.39 5.14 -10.24
C ASP A 187 -8.54 5.01 -9.22
N TYR A 188 -8.37 4.38 -8.05
CA TYR A 188 -9.44 4.15 -7.06
C TYR A 188 -9.70 5.39 -6.24
N SER A 189 -10.53 6.24 -6.81
CA SER A 189 -10.94 7.50 -6.23
C SER A 189 -11.87 7.30 -5.04
N PHE A 190 -11.92 8.30 -4.16
CA PHE A 190 -12.93 8.37 -3.11
C PHE A 190 -14.36 8.35 -3.68
N ALA A 191 -14.56 8.84 -4.91
CA ALA A 191 -15.87 8.85 -5.55
C ALA A 191 -16.31 7.43 -6.00
N LEU A 192 -15.40 6.59 -6.52
CA LEU A 192 -15.71 5.17 -6.74
C LEU A 192 -16.02 4.47 -5.43
N TYR A 193 -15.23 4.74 -4.38
CA TYR A 193 -15.50 4.16 -3.05
C TYR A 193 -16.92 4.48 -2.58
N GLU A 194 -17.33 5.75 -2.63
CA GLU A 194 -18.69 6.18 -2.27
C GLU A 194 -19.75 5.54 -3.18
N HIS A 195 -19.48 5.42 -4.48
CA HIS A 195 -20.37 4.73 -5.41
C HIS A 195 -20.55 3.25 -5.04
N ILE A 196 -19.47 2.56 -4.69
CA ILE A 196 -19.50 1.17 -4.19
C ILE A 196 -20.31 1.08 -2.89
N GLN A 197 -20.28 2.09 -2.01
CA GLN A 197 -21.12 2.11 -0.81
C GLN A 197 -22.63 2.13 -1.13
N THR A 198 -23.02 2.60 -2.32
CA THR A 198 -24.42 2.65 -2.76
C THR A 198 -24.97 1.29 -3.21
N LEU A 199 -24.12 0.27 -3.42
CA LEU A 199 -24.56 -1.05 -3.89
C LEU A 199 -25.60 -1.68 -2.96
N ARG A 200 -26.67 -2.22 -3.54
CA ARG A 200 -27.80 -2.86 -2.84
C ARG A 200 -28.19 -4.16 -3.56
N THR A 201 -28.74 -5.12 -2.83
CA THR A 201 -29.14 -6.43 -3.35
C THR A 201 -30.23 -6.36 -4.43
N TYR A 202 -31.09 -5.35 -4.39
CA TYR A 202 -32.24 -5.23 -5.31
C TYR A 202 -31.94 -4.43 -6.58
N ARG A 203 -30.71 -3.91 -6.75
CA ARG A 203 -30.29 -3.18 -7.95
C ARG A 203 -29.22 -3.98 -8.67
N PRO A 204 -29.43 -4.32 -9.95
CA PRO A 204 -28.40 -4.97 -10.73
C PRO A 204 -27.19 -4.02 -10.83
N THR A 205 -26.00 -4.61 -10.73
CA THR A 205 -24.72 -3.89 -10.71
C THR A 205 -23.82 -4.50 -11.75
N GLN A 206 -23.50 -3.71 -12.77
CA GLN A 206 -22.58 -4.11 -13.83
C GLN A 206 -21.17 -3.66 -13.47
N LEU A 207 -20.22 -4.58 -13.60
CA LEU A 207 -18.80 -4.31 -13.40
C LEU A 207 -18.07 -4.44 -14.74
N THR A 208 -17.48 -3.35 -15.20
CA THR A 208 -16.81 -3.26 -16.49
C THR A 208 -15.36 -2.83 -16.32
N VAL A 209 -14.43 -3.58 -16.92
CA VAL A 209 -13.00 -3.27 -16.98
C VAL A 209 -12.66 -3.03 -18.45
N ASP A 210 -12.04 -1.90 -18.78
CA ASP A 210 -11.61 -1.53 -20.13
C ASP A 210 -10.10 -1.16 -20.12
N PRO A 211 -9.37 -1.25 -21.26
CA PRO A 211 -7.97 -0.84 -21.32
C PRO A 211 -7.70 0.63 -20.98
N GLN A 212 -8.71 1.49 -21.11
CA GLN A 212 -8.63 2.91 -20.77
C GLN A 212 -8.99 3.20 -19.31
N GLY A 213 -9.59 2.24 -18.60
CA GLY A 213 -10.14 2.52 -17.28
C GLY A 213 -11.06 1.44 -16.71
N PHE A 214 -11.65 1.71 -15.55
CA PHE A 214 -12.62 0.84 -14.90
C PHE A 214 -13.91 1.60 -14.70
N GLU A 215 -15.02 0.91 -14.92
CA GLU A 215 -16.34 1.51 -14.91
C GLU A 215 -17.29 0.66 -14.09
N VAL A 216 -18.05 1.31 -13.22
CA VAL A 216 -19.11 0.68 -12.44
C VAL A 216 -20.42 1.36 -12.80
N GLN A 217 -21.36 0.56 -13.31
CA GLN A 217 -22.68 1.03 -13.68
C GLN A 217 -23.72 0.41 -12.74
N VAL A 218 -24.50 1.28 -12.08
CA VAL A 218 -25.57 0.88 -11.17
C VAL A 218 -26.87 1.46 -11.70
N THR A 219 -27.87 0.61 -11.91
CA THR A 219 -29.16 1.05 -12.44
C THR A 219 -29.78 2.16 -11.57
N GLY A 220 -30.07 3.30 -12.19
CA GLY A 220 -30.66 4.47 -11.53
C GLY A 220 -29.65 5.42 -10.87
N HIS A 221 -28.35 5.21 -11.07
CA HIS A 221 -27.28 6.15 -10.69
C HIS A 221 -26.50 6.60 -11.93
N PRO A 222 -25.84 7.77 -11.88
CA PRO A 222 -24.89 8.16 -12.91
C PRO A 222 -23.71 7.18 -12.94
N ASP A 223 -23.27 6.84 -14.14
CA ASP A 223 -22.12 5.96 -14.39
C ASP A 223 -20.84 6.56 -13.78
N PHE A 224 -19.99 5.69 -13.22
CA PHE A 224 -18.72 6.12 -12.66
C PHE A 224 -17.55 5.42 -13.34
N ARG A 225 -16.61 6.21 -13.87
CA ARG A 225 -15.46 5.74 -14.65
C ARG A 225 -14.17 6.32 -14.10
N GLU A 226 -13.15 5.49 -14.02
CA GLU A 226 -11.80 5.83 -13.57
C GLU A 226 -10.79 5.55 -14.67
N ASP A 227 -9.85 6.47 -14.87
CA ASP A 227 -8.86 6.37 -15.94
C ASP A 227 -7.65 5.51 -15.55
N LYS A 228 -6.96 5.00 -16.57
CA LYS A 228 -5.70 4.28 -16.41
C LYS A 228 -4.56 5.21 -15.97
N ILE A 229 -3.77 4.72 -15.02
CA ILE A 229 -2.60 5.43 -14.49
C ILE A 229 -1.33 4.57 -14.50
N ASP A 230 -0.16 5.21 -14.36
CA ASP A 230 1.12 4.53 -14.18
C ASP A 230 1.39 4.19 -12.70
N LEU A 231 1.83 2.96 -12.43
CA LEU A 231 2.18 2.52 -11.08
C LEU A 231 3.53 3.11 -10.60
N PRO A 232 3.69 3.39 -9.30
CA PRO A 232 4.98 3.72 -8.72
C PRO A 232 6.01 2.58 -8.89
N PRO A 233 7.30 2.90 -9.17
CA PRO A 233 8.35 1.88 -9.28
C PRO A 233 8.55 1.01 -8.02
N SER A 234 8.20 1.54 -6.85
CA SER A 234 8.25 0.79 -5.58
C SER A 234 7.19 -0.31 -5.53
N TRP A 235 5.98 -0.07 -6.04
CA TRP A 235 4.93 -1.08 -6.13
C TRP A 235 5.30 -2.21 -7.08
N LEU A 236 5.85 -1.89 -8.26
CA LEU A 236 6.33 -2.91 -9.21
C LEU A 236 7.37 -3.84 -8.56
N ARG A 237 8.28 -3.29 -7.77
CA ARG A 237 9.23 -4.08 -6.97
C ARG A 237 8.50 -4.88 -5.89
N GLY A 238 7.56 -4.26 -5.18
CA GLY A 238 6.76 -4.88 -4.14
C GLY A 238 6.02 -6.12 -4.64
N PHE A 239 5.34 -6.04 -5.79
CA PHE A 239 4.65 -7.20 -6.39
C PHE A 239 5.62 -8.36 -6.64
N GLY A 240 6.80 -8.09 -7.21
CA GLY A 240 7.82 -9.13 -7.41
C GLY A 240 8.32 -9.74 -6.09
N GLN A 241 8.48 -8.93 -5.05
CA GLN A 241 8.90 -9.41 -3.73
C GLN A 241 7.83 -10.26 -3.04
N ILE A 242 6.55 -9.86 -3.14
CA ILE A 242 5.42 -10.62 -2.58
C ILE A 242 5.28 -11.97 -3.29
N GLN A 243 5.36 -12.01 -4.62
CA GLN A 243 5.32 -13.26 -5.37
C GLN A 243 6.47 -14.20 -4.97
N ALA A 244 7.68 -13.68 -4.79
CA ALA A 244 8.81 -14.48 -4.29
C ALA A 244 8.58 -14.98 -2.86
N ALA A 245 8.03 -14.15 -1.97
CA ALA A 245 7.76 -14.51 -0.59
C ALA A 245 6.66 -15.57 -0.44
N GLN A 246 5.63 -15.54 -1.31
CA GLN A 246 4.55 -16.55 -1.32
C GLN A 246 5.04 -17.96 -1.68
N MET A 247 6.24 -18.09 -2.26
CA MET A 247 6.85 -19.39 -2.56
C MET A 247 7.63 -19.98 -1.38
N LEU A 248 7.80 -19.23 -0.28
CA LEU A 248 8.46 -19.71 0.91
C LEU A 248 7.51 -20.57 1.77
N PRO A 249 8.03 -21.56 2.50
CA PRO A 249 7.23 -22.28 3.50
C PRO A 249 6.63 -21.31 4.52
N ALA A 250 5.36 -21.48 4.85
CA ALA A 250 4.65 -20.67 5.81
C ALA A 250 3.81 -21.54 6.75
N ASP A 251 3.88 -21.24 8.04
CA ASP A 251 3.00 -21.84 9.04
C ASP A 251 1.58 -21.31 8.86
N ARG A 252 0.60 -22.21 8.84
CA ARG A 252 -0.82 -21.87 8.72
C ARG A 252 -1.51 -22.06 10.06
N VAL A 253 -2.26 -21.04 10.48
CA VAL A 253 -3.06 -21.05 11.69
C VAL A 253 -4.49 -20.68 11.31
N SER A 254 -5.41 -21.63 11.46
CA SER A 254 -6.82 -21.38 11.23
C SER A 254 -7.47 -20.82 12.50
N LEU A 255 -8.20 -19.72 12.34
CA LEU A 255 -8.92 -19.05 13.42
C LEU A 255 -10.39 -18.96 13.04
N PRO A 256 -11.34 -19.28 13.94
CA PRO A 256 -12.74 -19.08 13.66
C PRO A 256 -13.10 -17.60 13.73
N ARG A 257 -14.24 -17.28 13.14
CA ARG A 257 -14.78 -15.92 13.08
C ARG A 257 -14.89 -15.27 14.46
N GLU A 258 -15.28 -16.01 15.50
CA GLU A 258 -15.46 -15.51 16.87
C GLU A 258 -14.14 -15.09 17.51
N ALA A 259 -13.04 -15.80 17.20
CA ALA A 259 -11.71 -15.45 17.67
C ALA A 259 -11.22 -14.16 16.99
N VAL A 260 -11.40 -14.05 15.67
CA VAL A 260 -11.07 -12.84 14.91
C VAL A 260 -11.93 -11.66 15.37
N TYR A 261 -13.23 -11.86 15.58
CA TYR A 261 -14.12 -10.84 16.16
C TYR A 261 -13.59 -10.34 17.51
N SER A 262 -13.27 -11.26 18.42
CA SER A 262 -12.79 -10.93 19.77
C SER A 262 -11.48 -10.15 19.71
N LEU A 263 -10.59 -10.53 18.79
CA LEU A 263 -9.33 -9.84 18.52
C LEU A 263 -9.59 -8.40 18.08
N LEU A 264 -10.40 -8.19 17.04
CA LEU A 264 -10.67 -6.87 16.49
C LEU A 264 -11.42 -5.99 17.49
N ALA A 265 -12.42 -6.53 18.19
CA ALA A 265 -13.19 -5.81 19.20
C ALA A 265 -12.31 -5.39 20.38
N TYR A 266 -11.39 -6.25 20.83
CA TYR A 266 -10.48 -5.90 21.92
C TYR A 266 -9.51 -4.80 21.50
N LEU A 267 -8.89 -4.95 20.32
CA LEU A 267 -7.99 -3.92 19.77
C LEU A 267 -8.71 -2.59 19.61
N GLY A 268 -9.94 -2.58 19.06
CA GLY A 268 -10.73 -1.36 18.89
C GLY A 268 -11.01 -0.61 20.19
N ARG A 269 -11.22 -1.32 21.30
CA ARG A 269 -11.55 -0.73 22.61
C ARG A 269 -10.33 -0.30 23.43
N HIS A 270 -9.15 -0.88 23.18
CA HIS A 270 -7.98 -0.66 24.02
C HIS A 270 -6.84 -0.13 23.18
N ARG A 271 -6.30 1.06 23.52
CA ARG A 271 -5.12 1.63 22.84
C ARG A 271 -3.86 1.33 23.64
N GLU A 272 -2.88 0.70 23.01
CA GLU A 272 -1.61 0.39 23.67
C GLU A 272 -0.79 1.66 23.95
N LYS A 273 -0.30 1.78 25.18
CA LYS A 273 0.60 2.86 25.61
C LYS A 273 2.06 2.44 25.59
N GLN A 274 2.32 1.17 25.94
CA GLN A 274 3.64 0.57 26.03
C GLN A 274 3.80 -0.63 25.09
N GLY A 275 5.03 -1.11 24.93
CA GLY A 275 5.34 -2.34 24.19
C GLY A 275 5.52 -3.53 25.15
N PRO A 276 5.65 -4.75 24.60
CA PRO A 276 5.56 -5.12 23.18
C PRO A 276 4.12 -5.04 22.62
N ARG A 277 3.98 -4.83 21.31
CA ARG A 277 2.69 -4.59 20.60
C ARG A 277 2.38 -5.68 19.57
N ALA A 278 2.62 -6.93 19.95
CA ALA A 278 2.40 -8.08 19.09
C ALA A 278 1.09 -8.80 19.42
N ILE A 279 0.66 -9.66 18.50
CA ILE A 279 -0.20 -10.81 18.81
C ILE A 279 0.75 -11.99 18.93
N ARG A 280 0.79 -12.61 20.11
CA ARG A 280 1.56 -13.82 20.34
C ARG A 280 0.63 -15.03 20.17
N PHE A 281 0.95 -15.86 19.19
CA PHE A 281 0.31 -17.14 18.94
C PHE A 281 1.07 -18.19 19.74
N GLU A 282 0.38 -18.85 20.66
CA GLU A 282 0.86 -20.02 21.40
C GLU A 282 0.19 -21.24 20.76
N LEU A 283 0.99 -22.08 20.12
CA LEU A 283 0.54 -23.15 19.24
C LEU A 283 1.08 -24.48 19.76
N ASP A 284 0.16 -25.39 20.11
CA ASP A 284 0.46 -26.76 20.52
C ASP A 284 -0.16 -27.73 19.51
N PRO A 285 0.57 -28.76 19.04
CA PRO A 285 0.05 -29.75 18.10
C PRO A 285 -1.28 -30.36 18.55
N GLY A 286 -2.29 -30.31 17.69
CA GLY A 286 -3.62 -30.86 17.95
C GLY A 286 -4.51 -30.02 18.88
N GLN A 287 -3.99 -28.93 19.46
CA GLN A 287 -4.78 -28.01 20.29
C GLN A 287 -5.13 -26.74 19.52
N ALA A 288 -6.26 -26.13 19.88
CA ALA A 288 -6.71 -24.91 19.24
C ALA A 288 -5.74 -23.74 19.53
N PRO A 289 -5.40 -22.90 18.53
CA PRO A 289 -4.47 -21.79 18.70
C PRO A 289 -4.87 -20.83 19.82
N ARG A 290 -3.94 -20.49 20.71
CA ARG A 290 -4.17 -19.47 21.75
C ARG A 290 -3.53 -18.15 21.33
N LEU A 291 -4.33 -17.08 21.36
CA LEU A 291 -3.86 -15.74 21.01
C LEU A 291 -3.67 -14.91 22.27
N VAL A 292 -2.48 -14.35 22.46
CA VAL A 292 -2.16 -13.45 23.56
C VAL A 292 -1.85 -12.05 23.02
N LEU A 293 -2.67 -11.07 23.42
CA LEU A 293 -2.57 -9.68 22.98
C LEU A 293 -1.64 -8.90 23.91
N GLU A 294 -0.44 -8.61 23.44
CA GLU A 294 0.56 -7.81 24.16
C GLU A 294 0.26 -6.29 23.97
N PRO A 295 0.49 -5.41 24.95
CA PRO A 295 1.18 -5.65 26.23
C PRO A 295 0.24 -6.09 27.36
N TRP A 296 -1.06 -6.20 27.11
CA TRP A 296 -2.05 -6.50 28.16
C TRP A 296 -2.02 -7.94 28.64
N ASN A 297 -1.36 -8.82 27.89
CA ASN A 297 -1.43 -10.28 28.05
C ASN A 297 -2.90 -10.77 28.07
N LYS A 298 -3.76 -10.09 27.28
CA LYS A 298 -5.15 -10.51 27.16
C LYS A 298 -5.20 -11.72 26.25
N GLU A 299 -5.72 -12.80 26.79
CA GLU A 299 -5.90 -14.03 26.04
C GLU A 299 -7.25 -14.04 25.31
N ILE A 300 -7.22 -14.55 24.09
CA ILE A 300 -8.38 -14.94 23.31
C ILE A 300 -8.22 -16.44 23.08
N GLY A 301 -9.13 -17.20 23.69
CA GLY A 301 -9.05 -18.66 23.74
C GLY A 301 -9.22 -19.33 22.38
N GLY A 302 -8.69 -20.56 22.30
CA GLY A 302 -8.73 -21.44 21.15
C GLY A 302 -10.13 -21.99 20.88
N LEU A 303 -11.02 -21.12 20.42
CA LEU A 303 -12.12 -21.55 19.60
C LEU A 303 -11.49 -21.91 18.24
N GLY A 304 -11.73 -23.08 17.69
CA GLY A 304 -11.22 -23.45 16.35
C GLY A 304 -10.60 -24.84 16.24
N PRO A 305 -10.16 -25.23 15.04
CA PRO A 305 -9.48 -26.51 14.81
C PRO A 305 -8.11 -26.54 15.50
N GLY A 306 -7.66 -27.75 15.83
CA GLY A 306 -6.32 -27.96 16.36
C GLY A 306 -5.24 -27.55 15.35
N TRP A 307 -4.14 -26.97 15.82
CA TRP A 307 -3.02 -26.62 14.95
C TRP A 307 -2.26 -27.87 14.48
N GLU A 308 -1.99 -27.95 13.17
CA GLU A 308 -1.39 -29.13 12.51
C GLU A 308 0.15 -29.15 12.56
N GLY A 309 0.76 -28.27 13.35
CA GLY A 309 2.22 -28.24 13.52
C GLY A 309 2.76 -29.51 14.18
N ARG A 310 4.05 -29.79 13.94
CA ARG A 310 4.72 -30.99 14.49
C ARG A 310 5.21 -30.81 15.92
N GLU A 311 5.65 -29.59 16.26
CA GLU A 311 6.26 -29.26 17.55
C GLU A 311 5.63 -27.99 18.11
N PRO A 312 5.49 -27.88 19.45
CA PRO A 312 5.02 -26.65 20.08
C PRO A 312 5.82 -25.42 19.64
N MET A 313 5.11 -24.35 19.30
CA MET A 313 5.71 -23.14 18.75
C MET A 313 5.04 -21.88 19.31
N THR A 314 5.85 -20.85 19.54
CA THR A 314 5.36 -19.50 19.83
C THR A 314 5.76 -18.55 18.69
N MET A 315 4.76 -17.93 18.07
CA MET A 315 4.96 -16.96 16.99
C MET A 315 4.46 -15.58 17.41
N ARG A 316 5.22 -14.52 17.11
CA ARG A 316 4.77 -13.13 17.31
C ARG A 316 4.50 -12.46 15.97
N VAL A 317 3.28 -11.96 15.81
CA VAL A 317 2.87 -11.17 14.65
C VAL A 317 2.76 -9.70 15.04
N TRP A 318 3.45 -8.84 14.29
CA TRP A 318 3.48 -7.40 14.48
C TRP A 318 2.48 -6.70 13.55
N GLY A 319 2.25 -5.40 13.76
CA GLY A 319 1.35 -4.63 12.91
C GLY A 319 -0.14 -4.96 13.11
N ARG A 320 -0.49 -5.60 14.23
CA ARG A 320 -1.86 -6.05 14.60
C ARG A 320 -2.99 -5.04 14.38
N ARG A 321 -2.71 -3.74 14.40
CA ARG A 321 -3.69 -2.67 14.13
C ARG A 321 -4.20 -2.70 12.69
N ARG A 322 -3.37 -3.14 11.75
CA ARG A 322 -3.69 -3.28 10.34
C ARG A 322 -4.77 -4.35 10.11
N LEU A 323 -4.95 -5.28 11.05
CA LEU A 323 -6.01 -6.28 10.95
C LEU A 323 -7.42 -5.67 11.07
N SER A 324 -7.58 -4.41 11.45
CA SER A 324 -8.90 -3.75 11.48
C SER A 324 -9.60 -3.75 10.12
N VAL A 325 -8.85 -3.85 9.01
CA VAL A 325 -9.42 -3.98 7.65
C VAL A 325 -10.32 -5.21 7.52
N LEU A 326 -10.05 -6.26 8.30
CA LEU A 326 -10.84 -7.50 8.30
C LEU A 326 -12.24 -7.32 8.91
N ALA A 327 -12.50 -6.23 9.63
CA ALA A 327 -13.79 -6.03 10.30
C ALA A 327 -14.97 -6.01 9.31
N ARG A 328 -14.77 -5.44 8.12
CA ARG A 328 -15.79 -5.36 7.06
C ARG A 328 -16.12 -6.71 6.43
N VAL A 329 -15.12 -7.58 6.28
CA VAL A 329 -15.28 -8.91 5.66
C VAL A 329 -15.62 -10.01 6.65
N LEU A 330 -15.55 -9.74 7.96
CA LEU A 330 -15.86 -10.71 9.00
C LEU A 330 -17.24 -11.39 8.86
N PRO A 331 -18.32 -10.69 8.45
CA PRO A 331 -19.62 -11.33 8.20
C PRO A 331 -19.63 -12.29 7.00
N LEU A 332 -18.63 -12.19 6.11
CA LEU A 332 -18.50 -13.01 4.90
C LEU A 332 -17.70 -14.30 5.13
N VAL A 333 -17.06 -14.44 6.29
CA VAL A 333 -16.27 -15.62 6.65
C VAL A 333 -17.22 -16.80 6.83
N GLU A 334 -16.90 -17.91 6.17
CA GLU A 334 -17.62 -19.18 6.30
C GLU A 334 -17.56 -19.64 7.77
N ARG A 335 -18.68 -20.22 8.24
CA ARG A 335 -18.84 -20.59 9.66
C ARG A 335 -18.04 -21.81 10.04
#